data_AF-A0A8H7GXM8-F1
#
_entry.id   AF-A0A8H7GXM8-F1
#
_cell.length_a   1.000
_cell.length_b   1.000
_cell.length_c   1.000
_cell.angle_alpha   90.00
_cell.angle_beta   90.00
_cell.angle_gamma   90.00
#
_symmetry.space_group_name_H-M   'P 1'
#
loop_
_entity.id
_entity.type
_entity.pdbx_description
1 polymer ?
#
loop_
_entity_poly.entity_id
_entity_poly.type
_entity_poly.pdbx_seq_one_letter_code
_entity_poly.pdbx_strand_id
1 'polypeptide(L)' 'MTATAQLYEFPPLPSQNELDASNVPFVNRDKCAAHYIAYYKCLDKGTSYCNAAKDQFFECQYVALKQRLQKH' A
#
# COMPACT_ATOMS: atom_id res chain seq x y z
N MET A 1 -20.96 -14.89 15.04
CA MET A 1 -19.53 -14.89 15.39
C MET A 1 -18.95 -13.55 15.02
N THR A 2 -18.76 -12.69 16.01
CA THR A 2 -18.22 -11.33 15.86
C THR A 2 -16.71 -11.42 15.64
N ALA A 3 -16.30 -11.43 14.37
CA ALA A 3 -14.90 -11.24 14.03
C ALA A 3 -14.50 -9.85 14.51
N THR A 4 -13.61 -9.79 15.50
CA THR A 4 -12.88 -8.59 15.87
C THR A 4 -12.20 -8.07 14.61
N ALA A 5 -12.77 -7.02 14.01
CA ALA A 5 -12.10 -6.24 13.00
C ALA A 5 -10.89 -5.61 13.70
N GLN A 6 -9.73 -6.28 13.65
CA GLN A 6 -8.47 -5.60 13.88
C GLN A 6 -8.48 -4.39 12.95
N LEU A 7 -8.51 -3.19 13.53
CA LEU A 7 -8.43 -1.97 12.75
C LEU A 7 -7.09 -2.04 12.02
N TYR A 8 -7.16 -2.26 10.71
CA TYR A 8 -5.99 -2.20 9.87
C TYR A 8 -5.45 -0.76 9.92
N GLU A 9 -4.23 -0.61 10.44
CA GLU A 9 -3.53 0.66 10.48
C GLU A 9 -2.85 0.89 9.13
N PHE A 10 -3.33 1.90 8.41
CA PHE A 10 -2.66 2.32 7.17
C PHE A 10 -1.27 2.86 7.48
N PRO A 11 -0.29 2.62 6.60
CA PRO A 11 1.02 3.24 6.76
C PRO A 11 0.90 4.77 6.68
N PRO A 12 1.86 5.50 7.27
CA PRO A 12 1.92 6.94 7.12
C PRO A 12 2.03 7.30 5.62
N LEU A 13 1.25 8.30 5.21
CA LEU A 13 1.30 8.82 3.84
C LEU A 13 2.70 9.41 3.59
N PRO A 14 3.41 8.98 2.54
CA PRO A 14 4.65 9.61 2.14
C PRO A 14 4.44 11.09 1.81
N SER A 15 5.47 11.90 2.02
CA SER A 15 5.44 13.31 1.62
C SER A 15 5.35 13.46 0.10
N GLN A 16 4.89 14.61 -0.37
CA GLN A 16 4.78 14.90 -1.80
C GLN A 16 6.11 14.69 -2.54
N ASN A 17 7.21 15.16 -1.94
CA ASN A 17 8.56 14.99 -2.48
C ASN A 17 8.95 13.51 -2.63
N GLU A 18 8.58 12.65 -1.67
CA GLU A 18 8.87 11.21 -1.74
C GLU A 18 8.04 10.48 -2.81
N LEU A 19 6.78 10.90 -2.99
CA LEU A 19 5.90 10.38 -4.05
C LEU A 19 6.45 10.73 -5.44
N ASP A 20 6.94 11.95 -5.61
CA ASP A 20 7.54 12.41 -6.86
C ASP A 20 8.89 11.74 -7.12
N ALA A 21 9.78 11.68 -6.12
CA ALA A 21 11.08 11.03 -6.24
C ALA A 21 10.98 9.52 -6.56
N SER A 22 9.94 8.85 -6.07
CA SER A 22 9.69 7.43 -6.32
C SER A 22 8.82 7.18 -7.56
N ASN A 23 8.52 8.21 -8.36
CA ASN A 23 7.68 8.16 -9.55
C ASN A 23 6.35 7.41 -9.32
N VAL A 24 5.70 7.64 -8.17
CA VAL A 24 4.46 6.94 -7.82
C VAL A 24 3.33 7.43 -8.75
N PRO A 25 2.67 6.53 -9.53
CA PRO A 25 1.55 6.90 -10.37
C PRO A 25 0.42 7.51 -9.56
N PHE A 26 -0.27 8.52 -10.11
CA PHE A 26 -1.32 9.25 -9.40
C PHE A 26 -2.40 8.34 -8.79
N VAL A 27 -2.78 7.28 -9.51
CA VAL A 27 -3.74 6.26 -9.06
C VAL A 27 -3.32 5.52 -7.78
N ASN A 28 -2.02 5.47 -7.49
CA ASN A 28 -1.44 4.79 -6.33
C ASN A 28 -0.89 5.78 -5.29
N ARG A 29 -1.13 7.09 -5.44
CA ARG A 29 -0.84 8.12 -4.42
C ARG A 29 -1.94 8.17 -3.36
N ASP A 30 -2.31 7.01 -2.84
CA ASP A 30 -3.33 6.83 -1.82
C ASP A 30 -2.74 6.45 -0.47
N LYS A 31 -3.58 6.03 0.48
CA LYS A 31 -3.17 5.57 1.82
C LYS A 31 -2.19 4.38 1.78
N CYS A 32 -2.02 3.71 0.65
CA CYS A 32 -1.15 2.56 0.46
C CYS A 32 0.14 2.91 -0.32
N ALA A 33 0.36 4.19 -0.65
CA ALA A 33 1.51 4.65 -1.42
C ALA A 33 2.85 4.27 -0.77
N ALA A 34 2.95 4.23 0.55
CA ALA A 34 4.15 3.80 1.25
C ALA A 34 4.53 2.34 0.92
N HIS A 35 3.55 1.43 0.91
CA HIS A 35 3.78 0.03 0.52
C HIS A 35 4.08 -0.11 -0.98
N TYR A 36 3.48 0.74 -1.82
CA TYR A 36 3.83 0.80 -3.24
C TYR A 36 5.31 1.13 -3.43
N ILE A 37 5.80 2.19 -2.77
CA ILE A 37 7.21 2.60 -2.82
C ILE A 37 8.10 1.45 -2.33
N ALA A 38 7.76 0.80 -1.22
CA ALA A 38 8.54 -0.32 -0.69
C ALA A 38 8.60 -1.51 -1.65
N TYR A 39 7.48 -1.84 -2.30
CA TYR A 39 7.40 -2.93 -3.27
C TYR A 39 8.29 -2.65 -4.49
N TYR A 40 8.16 -1.46 -5.09
CA TYR A 40 8.95 -1.11 -6.28
C TYR A 40 10.44 -0.90 -5.98
N LYS A 41 10.80 -0.33 -4.82
CA LYS A 41 12.20 -0.31 -4.34
C LYS A 41 12.80 -1.71 -4.18
N CYS A 42 11.97 -2.72 -3.87
CA CYS A 42 12.43 -4.10 -3.82
C CYS A 42 12.60 -4.68 -5.23
N LEU A 43 11.67 -4.40 -6.15
CA LEU A 43 11.77 -4.83 -7.55
C LEU A 43 13.01 -4.26 -8.26
N ASP A 44 13.39 -3.02 -7.97
CA ASP A 44 14.58 -2.38 -8.53
C ASP A 44 15.89 -3.10 -8.18
N LYS A 45 15.89 -3.95 -7.14
CA LYS A 45 17.07 -4.76 -6.77
C LYS A 45 17.27 -6.00 -7.67
N GLY A 46 16.38 -6.23 -8.65
CA GLY A 46 16.59 -7.12 -9.79
C GLY A 46 16.49 -8.63 -9.55
N THR A 47 16.69 -9.14 -8.33
CA THR A 47 16.77 -10.60 -8.07
C THR A 47 15.97 -11.11 -6.87
N SER A 48 15.26 -10.23 -6.15
CA SER A 48 14.58 -10.60 -4.90
C SER A 48 13.11 -10.94 -5.13
N TYR A 49 12.64 -12.06 -4.57
CA TYR A 49 11.22 -12.36 -4.46
C TYR A 49 10.58 -11.38 -3.46
N CYS A 50 10.10 -10.24 -3.96
CA CYS A 50 9.49 -9.17 -3.17
C CYS A 50 8.07 -9.51 -2.66
N ASN A 51 7.78 -10.79 -2.41
CA ASN A 51 6.46 -11.29 -2.05
C ASN A 51 5.93 -10.61 -0.78
N ALA A 52 6.74 -10.45 0.26
CA ALA A 52 6.31 -9.77 1.48
C ALA A 52 5.85 -8.32 1.23
N ALA A 53 6.64 -7.53 0.48
CA ALA A 53 6.28 -6.15 0.17
C ALA A 53 5.08 -6.06 -0.79
N LYS A 54 4.98 -7.01 -1.72
CA LYS A 54 3.84 -7.15 -2.64
C LYS A 54 2.55 -7.44 -1.86
N ASP A 55 2.60 -8.41 -0.95
CA ASP A 55 1.44 -8.85 -0.18
C ASP A 55 0.97 -7.72 0.75
N GLN A 56 1.88 -6.99 1.39
CA GLN A 56 1.55 -5.78 2.17
C GLN A 56 0.85 -4.70 1.32
N PHE A 57 1.32 -4.45 0.10
CA PHE A 57 0.69 -3.48 -0.79
C PHE A 57 -0.73 -3.89 -1.17
N PHE A 58 -0.93 -5.15 -1.58
CA PHE A 58 -2.26 -5.63 -1.97
C PHE A 58 -3.21 -5.80 -0.80
N GLU A 59 -2.73 -6.18 0.39
CA GLU A 59 -3.52 -6.20 1.60
C GLU A 59 -4.04 -4.79 1.94
N CYS A 60 -3.17 -3.78 1.87
CA CYS A 60 -3.57 -2.40 2.06
C CYS A 60 -4.66 -1.96 1.07
N GLN A 61 -4.46 -2.27 -0.22
CA GLN A 61 -5.44 -1.94 -1.27
C GLN A 61 -6.77 -2.65 -1.05
N TYR A 62 -6.74 -3.92 -0.65
CA TYR A 62 -7.94 -4.70 -0.34
C TYR A 62 -8.72 -4.10 0.82
N VAL A 63 -8.03 -3.72 1.91
CA VAL A 63 -8.67 -3.05 3.05
C VAL A 63 -9.23 -1.69 2.65
N ALA A 64 -8.47 -0.88 1.92
CA ALA A 64 -8.92 0.42 1.41
C ALA A 64 -10.19 0.28 0.56
N LEU A 65 -10.23 -0.72 -0.33
CA LEU A 65 -11.40 -1.03 -1.14
C LEU A 65 -12.59 -1.46 -0.27
N LYS A 66 -12.37 -2.37 0.69
CA LYS A 66 -13.43 -2.83 1.60
C LYS A 66 -14.02 -1.68 2.41
N GLN A 67 -13.19 -0.75 2.90
CA GLN A 67 -13.66 0.45 3.61
C GLN A 67 -14.46 1.39 2.70
N ARG A 68 -14.12 1.49 1.42
CA ARG A 68 -14.91 2.26 0.44
C ARG A 68 -16.26 1.60 0.18
N LEU A 69 -16.29 0.29 0.00
CA LEU A 69 -17.53 -0.48 -0.23
C LEU A 69 -18.46 -0.45 0.98
N GLN A 70 -17.94 -0.47 2.20
CA GLN A 70 -18.75 -0.37 3.43
C GLN A 70 -19.40 1.00 3.65
N LYS A 71 -18.93 2.05 2.95
CA LYS A 71 -19.50 3.40 3.03
C LYS A 71 -20.61 3.65 2.00
N HIS A 72 -20.84 2.71 1.09
CA HIS A 72 -21.93 2.72 0.11
C HIS A 72 -23.03 1.76 0.54
#